data_AF-A0A366EJB1-F1
#
_entry.id   AF-A0A366EJB1-F1
#
_cell.length_a   1.000
_cell.length_b   1.000
_cell.length_c   1.000
_cell.angle_alpha   90.00
_cell.angle_beta   90.00
_cell.angle_gamma   90.00
#
_symmetry.space_group_name_H-M   'P 1'
#
loop_
_entity.id
_entity.type
_entity.pdbx_description
1 polymer ?
#
loop_
_entity_poly.entity_id
_entity_poly.type
_entity_poly.pdbx_seq_one_letter_code
_entity_poly.pdbx_strand_id
1 'polypeptide(L)'
;MVAISVQDTAGNVSKPTEVMIVDATAPIWPEDTIIEALDVKESKLTLSWSRADDQTGVSEYQVYQDNQLLQEVVAGETKLEEWKQSVGDYQVEMVF
;
A
#
# COMPACT_ATOMS: atom_id res chain seq x y z
N MET A 1 21.92 -1.95 0.76
CA MET A 1 22.88 -1.18 1.58
C MET A 1 24.15 -1.01 0.78
N VAL A 2 24.68 0.22 0.70
CA VAL A 2 25.91 0.51 -0.04
C VAL A 2 26.92 1.09 0.95
N ALA A 3 28.16 0.62 0.91
CA ALA A 3 29.23 1.13 1.75
C ALA A 3 30.24 1.89 0.88
N ILE A 4 30.64 3.09 1.33
CA ILE A 4 31.63 3.92 0.64
C ILE A 4 32.86 4.04 1.53
N SER A 5 34.03 3.70 0.97
CA SER A 5 35.33 3.99 1.56
C SER A 5 36.18 4.75 0.54
N VAL A 6 37.03 5.65 1.02
CA VAL A 6 37.98 6.39 0.18
C VAL A 6 39.39 5.90 0.47
N GLN A 7 40.21 5.77 -0.58
CA GLN A 7 41.62 5.43 -0.49
C GLN A 7 42.46 6.58 -1.04
N ASP A 8 43.47 7.03 -0.29
CA ASP A 8 44.41 8.05 -0.76
C ASP A 8 45.54 7.44 -1.64
N THR A 9 46.36 8.30 -2.26
CA THR A 9 47.50 7.87 -3.11
C THR A 9 48.60 7.13 -2.33
N ALA A 10 48.63 7.26 -0.99
CA ALA A 10 49.56 6.55 -0.12
C ALA A 10 49.02 5.18 0.33
N GLY A 11 47.77 4.85 -0.01
CA GLY A 11 47.14 3.57 0.27
C GLY A 11 46.32 3.52 1.56
N ASN A 12 46.14 4.64 2.28
CA ASN A 12 45.32 4.68 3.48
C ASN A 12 43.83 4.63 3.10
N VAL A 13 43.05 3.77 3.77
CA VAL A 13 41.61 3.60 3.52
C VAL A 13 40.80 4.15 4.69
N SER A 14 39.76 4.93 4.41
CA SER A 14 38.84 5.44 5.43
C SER A 14 38.00 4.32 6.05
N LYS A 15 37.41 4.57 7.21
CA LYS A 15 36.32 3.72 7.71
C LYS A 15 35.17 3.72 6.69
N PRO A 16 34.52 2.57 6.44
CA PRO A 16 33.38 2.51 5.55
C PRO A 16 32.23 3.34 6.14
N THR A 17 31.58 4.14 5.29
CA THR A 17 30.34 4.85 5.62
C THR A 17 29.17 4.10 5.01
N GLU A 18 28.20 3.73 5.85
CA GLU A 18 26.97 3.10 5.39
C GLU A 18 26.04 4.16 4.80
N VAL A 19 25.57 3.91 3.58
CA VAL A 19 24.57 4.72 2.90
C VAL A 19 23.30 3.90 2.77
N MET A 20 22.21 4.45 3.29
CA MET A 20 20.85 3.94 3.09
C MET A 20 20.22 4.69 1.92
N ILE A 21 19.81 3.94 0.90
CA ILE A 21 18.98 4.44 -0.20
C ILE A 21 17.56 4.02 0.15
N VAL A 22 16.67 5.00 0.30
CA VAL A 22 15.24 4.77 0.51
C VAL A 22 14.51 5.06 -0.78
N ASP A 23 13.44 4.29 -1.04
CA ASP A 23 12.50 4.66 -2.08
C ASP A 23 11.71 5.90 -1.61
N ALA A 24 11.48 6.82 -2.55
CA ALA A 24 10.75 8.06 -2.31
C ALA A 24 9.65 8.27 -3.36
N THR A 25 9.32 7.26 -4.16
CA THR A 25 8.15 7.32 -5.03
C THR A 25 6.88 7.17 -4.19
N ALA A 26 5.93 8.07 -4.40
CA ALA A 26 4.61 7.90 -3.82
C ALA A 26 3.86 6.77 -4.58
N PRO A 27 3.10 5.92 -3.88
CA PRO A 27 2.18 4.99 -4.52
C PRO A 27 1.17 5.73 -5.39
N ILE A 28 0.75 5.08 -6.47
CA ILE A 28 -0.35 5.52 -7.31
C ILE A 28 -1.29 4.35 -7.57
N TRP A 29 -2.57 4.68 -7.73
CA TRP A 29 -3.55 3.77 -8.30
C TRP A 29 -3.24 3.57 -9.78
N PRO A 30 -3.21 2.33 -10.29
CA PRO A 30 -3.16 2.06 -11.73
C PRO A 30 -4.29 2.78 -12.48
N GLU A 31 -4.06 3.18 -13.73
CA GLU A 31 -5.08 3.88 -14.55
C GLU A 31 -6.36 3.05 -14.74
N ASP A 32 -6.21 1.72 -14.74
CA ASP A 32 -7.23 0.69 -14.84
C ASP A 32 -7.61 0.11 -13.46
N THR A 33 -7.54 0.94 -12.41
CA THR A 33 -8.02 0.58 -11.07
C THR A 33 -9.51 0.29 -11.09
N ILE A 34 -9.87 -0.86 -10.55
CA ILE A 34 -11.25 -1.31 -10.41
C ILE A 34 -11.49 -1.60 -8.93
N ILE A 35 -12.66 -1.20 -8.43
CA ILE A 35 -13.21 -1.65 -7.15
C ILE A 35 -14.44 -2.48 -7.48
N GLU A 36 -14.45 -3.73 -7.04
CA GLU A 36 -15.48 -4.72 -7.35
C GLU A 36 -16.11 -5.26 -6.07
N ALA A 37 -17.43 -5.35 -6.11
CA ALA A 37 -18.24 -6.08 -5.15
C ALA A 37 -18.47 -7.52 -5.65
N LEU A 38 -17.91 -8.49 -4.94
CA LEU A 38 -17.99 -9.92 -5.20
C LEU A 38 -18.80 -10.63 -4.09
N ASP A 39 -19.28 -11.85 -4.38
CA ASP A 39 -20.00 -12.72 -3.44
C ASP A 39 -21.16 -12.02 -2.68
N VAL A 40 -21.91 -11.16 -3.38
CA VAL A 40 -23.01 -10.38 -2.81
C VAL A 40 -24.18 -11.31 -2.42
N LYS A 41 -24.37 -11.51 -1.11
CA LYS A 41 -25.43 -12.33 -0.49
C LYS A 41 -26.13 -11.53 0.61
N GLU A 42 -27.32 -11.94 1.05
CA GLU A 42 -28.12 -11.22 2.08
C GLU A 42 -27.36 -10.78 3.34
N SER A 43 -26.25 -11.44 3.69
CA SER A 43 -25.46 -11.12 4.88
C SER A 43 -23.95 -11.03 4.65
N LYS A 44 -23.49 -11.06 3.39
CA LYS A 44 -22.06 -11.05 3.06
C LYS A 44 -21.81 -10.24 1.80
N LEU A 45 -20.76 -9.43 1.83
CA LEU A 45 -20.15 -8.80 0.67
C LEU A 45 -18.64 -9.04 0.71
N THR A 46 -18.02 -9.28 -0.44
CA THR A 46 -16.57 -9.26 -0.58
C THR A 46 -16.20 -8.08 -1.47
N LEU A 47 -15.47 -7.10 -0.94
CA LEU A 47 -14.89 -6.04 -1.75
C LEU A 47 -13.50 -6.45 -2.19
N SER A 48 -13.16 -6.18 -3.44
CA SER A 48 -11.81 -6.30 -3.96
C SER A 48 -11.43 -5.09 -4.78
N TRP A 49 -10.17 -4.67 -4.70
CA TRP A 49 -9.65 -3.54 -5.46
C TRP A 49 -8.32 -3.89 -6.13
N SER A 50 -7.95 -3.11 -7.14
CA SER A 50 -6.64 -3.24 -7.78
C SER A 50 -5.50 -3.01 -6.80
N ARG A 51 -4.33 -3.58 -7.10
CA ARG A 51 -3.11 -3.36 -6.35
C ARG A 51 -2.50 -1.99 -6.71
N ALA A 52 -1.89 -1.26 -5.78
CA ALA A 52 -1.13 -0.04 -6.11
C ALA A 52 0.16 -0.38 -6.87
N ASP A 53 0.64 0.53 -7.74
CA ASP A 53 1.86 0.29 -8.54
C ASP A 53 3.12 0.18 -7.68
N ASP A 54 3.21 0.98 -6.62
CA ASP A 54 4.21 0.85 -5.56
C ASP A 54 3.54 0.39 -4.27
N GLN A 55 3.38 -0.93 -4.13
CA GLN A 55 2.82 -1.50 -2.91
C GLN A 55 3.72 -1.29 -1.68
N THR A 56 5.03 -1.13 -1.88
CA THR A 56 5.97 -0.99 -0.77
C THR A 56 5.89 0.37 -0.09
N GLY A 57 5.44 1.39 -0.84
CA GLY A 57 5.10 2.69 -0.28
C GLY A 57 3.73 2.73 0.41
N VAL A 58 2.83 1.78 0.20
CA VAL A 58 1.51 1.76 0.86
C VAL A 58 1.65 1.24 2.29
N SER A 59 1.13 2.00 3.26
CA SER A 59 1.00 1.57 4.66
C SER A 59 -0.25 0.72 4.86
N GLU A 60 -1.39 1.20 4.34
CA GLU A 60 -2.71 0.56 4.46
C GLU A 60 -3.69 1.08 3.41
N TYR A 61 -4.82 0.40 3.30
CA TYR A 61 -6.01 0.84 2.58
C TYR A 61 -7.13 1.12 3.58
N GLN A 62 -7.81 2.24 3.41
CA GLN A 62 -8.96 2.62 4.23
C GLN A 62 -10.22 2.42 3.40
N VAL A 63 -11.08 1.51 3.84
CA VAL A 63 -12.36 1.22 3.19
C VAL A 63 -13.45 2.01 3.90
N TYR A 64 -14.18 2.81 3.13
CA TYR A 64 -15.29 3.62 3.60
C TYR A 64 -16.60 3.11 3.03
N GLN A 65 -17.65 3.22 3.84
CA GLN A 65 -19.03 3.08 3.41
C GLN A 65 -19.79 4.35 3.77
N ASP A 66 -20.43 4.98 2.79
CA ASP A 66 -21.22 6.21 2.99
C ASP A 66 -20.43 7.28 3.77
N ASN A 67 -19.14 7.43 3.40
CA ASN A 67 -18.15 8.32 4.03
C ASN A 67 -17.79 8.00 5.50
N GLN A 68 -18.21 6.85 6.03
CA GLN A 68 -17.75 6.34 7.33
C GLN A 68 -16.66 5.30 7.14
N LEU A 69 -15.57 5.43 7.90
CA LEU A 69 -14.51 4.43 7.89
C LEU A 69 -15.07 3.10 8.39
N LEU A 70 -15.07 2.10 7.51
CA LEU A 70 -15.52 0.76 7.81
C LEU A 70 -14.36 -0.05 8.40
N GLN A 71 -13.22 -0.05 7.70
CA GLN A 71 -12.06 -0.83 8.10
C GLN A 71 -10.76 -0.35 7.46
N GLU A 72 -9.66 -0.50 8.19
CA GLU A 72 -8.28 -0.42 7.69
C GLU A 72 -7.80 -1.81 7.28
N VAL A 73 -7.25 -1.92 6.08
CA VAL A 73 -6.76 -3.16 5.47
C VAL A 73 -5.28 -3.00 5.21
N VAL A 74 -4.47 -3.93 5.72
CA VAL A 74 -3.01 -3.87 5.57
C VAL A 74 -2.61 -3.82 4.09
N ALA A 75 -1.54 -3.09 3.76
CA ALA A 75 -1.12 -2.91 2.36
C ALA A 75 -0.89 -4.21 1.58
N GLY A 76 -0.65 -5.34 2.24
CA GLY A 76 -0.50 -6.65 1.58
C GLY A 76 -1.80 -7.25 1.05
N GLU A 77 -2.95 -6.72 1.47
CA GLU A 77 -4.28 -7.21 1.13
C GLU A 77 -5.01 -6.24 0.19
N THR A 78 -5.82 -6.81 -0.68
CA THR A 78 -6.62 -6.08 -1.69
C THR A 78 -8.09 -6.51 -1.64
N LYS A 79 -8.49 -7.08 -0.50
CA LYS A 79 -9.81 -7.67 -0.30
C LYS A 79 -10.30 -7.43 1.12
N LEU A 80 -11.60 -7.23 1.26
CA LEU A 80 -12.29 -7.12 2.53
C LEU A 80 -13.57 -7.96 2.48
N GLU A 81 -13.76 -8.85 3.47
CA GLU A 81 -15.05 -9.52 3.69
C GLU A 81 -15.86 -8.74 4.72
N GLU A 82 -17.02 -8.24 4.29
CA GLU A 82 -17.95 -7.43 5.06
C GLU A 82 -19.17 -8.28 5.43
N TRP A 83 -19.55 -8.24 6.72
CA TRP A 83 -20.64 -9.03 7.30
C TRP A 83 -21.65 -8.10 7.98
N LYS A 84 -22.34 -7.28 7.19
CA LYS A 84 -23.54 -6.49 7.54
C LYS A 84 -23.96 -5.75 6.27
N GLN A 85 -24.87 -6.33 5.51
CA GLN A 85 -25.26 -5.73 4.24
C GLN A 85 -26.04 -4.42 4.46
N SER A 86 -25.33 -3.29 4.49
CA SER A 86 -25.88 -1.98 4.16
C SER A 86 -25.60 -1.74 2.69
N VAL A 87 -26.66 -1.56 1.90
CA VAL A 87 -26.52 -1.00 0.56
C VAL A 87 -26.00 0.43 0.73
N GLY A 88 -24.87 0.76 0.10
CA GLY A 88 -24.25 2.08 0.21
C GLY A 88 -23.10 2.24 -0.79
N ASP A 89 -22.55 3.44 -0.80
CA ASP A 89 -21.41 3.76 -1.66
C ASP A 89 -20.11 3.37 -0.97
N TYR A 90 -19.33 2.50 -1.61
CA TYR A 90 -18.03 2.06 -1.12
C TYR A 90 -16.90 2.84 -1.77
N GLN A 91 -15.94 3.26 -0.96
CA GLN A 91 -14.74 3.96 -1.39
C GLN A 91 -13.52 3.29 -0.74
N VAL A 92 -12.41 3.23 -1.47
CA VAL A 92 -11.14 2.74 -0.95
C VAL A 92 -10.10 3.83 -1.14
N GLU A 93 -9.48 4.25 -0.05
CA GLU A 93 -8.39 5.23 -0.05
C GLU A 93 -7.08 4.51 0.29
N MET A 94 -5.97 4.96 -0.30
CA MET A 94 -4.63 4.43 -0.02
C MET A 94 -3.90 5.41 0.91
N VAL A 95 -3.16 4.87 1.88
CA VAL A 95 -2.39 5.65 2.87
C VAL A 95 -0.91 5.29 2.72
N PHE A 96 -0.03 6.31 2.65
CA PHE A 96 1.41 6.18 2.46
C PHE A 96 2.19 7.31 3.14
#